data_AF-A0A6B9MH82-F1
#
_entry.id   AF-A0A6B9MH82-F1
#
_cell.length_a   1.000
_cell.length_b   1.000
_cell.length_c   1.000
_cell.angle_alpha   90.00
_cell.angle_beta   90.00
_cell.angle_gamma   90.00
#
_symmetry.space_group_name_H-M   'P 1'
#
loop_
_entity.id
_entity.type
_entity.pdbx_description
1 polymer ?
#
loop_
_entity_poly.entity_id
_entity_poly.type
_entity_poly.pdbx_seq_one_letter_code
_entity_poly.pdbx_strand_id
1 'polypeptide(L)'
;TISSNSIHAKRENRRKHKYNFQLKPFNPEHKPPGVKDLVYYEMSPGFCEKNPKLGILGTHGRSCNDTSMGVDGCDIMCCGRGYRTQEVVVVERCNCMFH
;
A
#
# COMPACT_ATOMS: atom_id res chain seq x y z
N THR A 1 -60.43 -1.27 36.00
CA THR A 1 -59.37 -0.60 35.21
C THR A 1 -58.33 -1.66 34.88
N ILE A 2 -58.41 -2.35 33.74
CA ILE A 2 -57.93 -1.90 32.40
C ILE A 2 -56.47 -1.46 32.53
N SER A 3 -55.45 -2.07 31.93
CA SER A 3 -55.36 -3.18 30.97
C SER A 3 -53.94 -3.75 30.98
N SER A 4 -53.84 -5.03 30.61
CA SER A 4 -52.64 -5.70 30.14
C SER A 4 -51.97 -4.93 28.98
N ASN A 5 -50.67 -4.66 29.10
CA ASN A 5 -49.88 -4.13 27.98
C ASN A 5 -49.13 -5.25 27.27
N SER A 6 -49.79 -5.78 26.25
CA SER A 6 -49.17 -6.56 25.18
C SER A 6 -48.35 -5.63 24.28
N ILE A 7 -47.02 -5.70 24.33
CA ILE A 7 -46.18 -5.22 23.22
C ILE A 7 -45.22 -6.34 22.83
N HIS A 8 -45.75 -7.30 22.09
CA HIS A 8 -44.97 -7.97 21.07
C HIS A 8 -44.70 -6.95 19.95
N ALA A 9 -43.66 -6.14 20.11
CA ALA A 9 -42.97 -5.58 18.96
C ALA A 9 -41.77 -6.48 18.74
N LYS A 10 -41.90 -7.41 17.77
CA LYS A 10 -40.74 -8.01 17.10
C LYS A 10 -39.79 -6.86 16.75
N ARG A 11 -38.74 -6.66 17.53
CA ARG A 11 -37.63 -5.82 17.09
C ARG A 11 -36.79 -6.68 16.17
N GLU A 12 -37.37 -6.96 15.00
CA GLU A 12 -36.62 -7.44 13.86
C GLU A 12 -35.41 -6.52 13.69
N ASN A 13 -34.24 -7.15 13.73
CA ASN A 13 -32.99 -6.74 13.12
C ASN A 13 -33.14 -5.63 12.08
N ARG A 14 -33.12 -4.36 12.52
CA ARG A 14 -32.93 -3.20 11.66
C ARG A 14 -31.94 -2.22 12.25
N ARG A 15 -30.82 -2.73 12.77
CA ARG A 15 -29.55 -2.03 12.55
C ARG A 15 -29.13 -2.30 11.10
N LYS A 16 -29.94 -1.80 10.15
CA LYS A 16 -29.55 -1.75 8.73
C LYS A 16 -28.21 -1.02 8.73
N HIS A 17 -27.18 -1.75 8.33
CA HIS A 17 -25.82 -1.27 8.16
C HIS A 17 -25.84 0.11 7.51
N LYS A 18 -25.72 1.16 8.34
CA LYS A 18 -25.77 2.56 7.91
C LYS A 18 -24.53 2.96 7.10
N TYR A 19 -23.63 2.00 6.88
CA TYR A 19 -22.34 2.12 6.22
C TYR A 19 -22.14 1.02 5.17
N ASN A 20 -23.19 0.62 4.45
CA ASN A 20 -23.02 -0.19 3.23
C ASN A 20 -22.50 0.67 2.06
N PHE A 21 -21.53 1.56 2.31
CA PHE A 21 -20.80 2.18 1.21
C PHE A 21 -19.79 1.17 0.70
N GLN A 22 -20.24 0.35 -0.24
CA GLN A 22 -19.35 -0.54 -0.96
C GLN A 22 -18.64 0.28 -2.03
N LEU A 23 -17.32 0.43 -1.89
CA LEU A 23 -16.48 1.06 -2.90
C LEU A 23 -16.76 0.37 -4.24
N LYS A 24 -17.10 1.18 -5.25
CA LYS A 24 -17.25 0.68 -6.62
C LYS A 24 -15.87 0.69 -7.30
N PRO A 25 -15.56 -0.30 -8.14
CA PRO A 25 -14.37 -0.26 -8.98
C PRO A 25 -14.31 1.06 -9.76
N PHE A 26 -13.12 1.66 -9.83
CA PHE A 26 -12.89 2.88 -10.62
C PHE A 26 -13.20 2.64 -12.11
N ASN A 27 -12.82 1.46 -12.63
CA ASN A 27 -13.22 0.99 -13.96
C ASN A 27 -14.38 -0.02 -13.83
N PRO A 28 -15.57 0.27 -14.41
CA PRO A 28 -16.73 -0.63 -14.36
C PRO A 28 -16.53 -2.01 -14.99
N GLU A 29 -15.56 -2.18 -15.90
CA GLU A 29 -15.29 -3.46 -16.56
C GLU A 29 -14.48 -4.43 -15.69
N HIS A 30 -13.90 -3.96 -14.57
CA HIS A 30 -13.20 -4.83 -13.64
C HIS A 30 -14.17 -5.59 -12.74
N LYS A 31 -13.78 -6.82 -12.40
CA LYS A 31 -14.51 -7.63 -11.42
C LYS A 31 -14.54 -6.90 -10.06
N PRO A 32 -15.66 -6.93 -9.32
CA PRO A 32 -15.69 -6.42 -7.96
C PRO A 32 -14.65 -7.13 -7.07
N PRO A 33 -14.01 -6.41 -6.15
CA PRO A 33 -13.01 -6.99 -5.26
C PRO A 33 -13.65 -8.00 -4.29
N GLY A 34 -12.94 -9.10 -4.02
CA GLY A 34 -13.26 -10.10 -3.01
C GLY A 34 -12.76 -9.72 -1.62
N VAL A 35 -13.03 -10.58 -0.64
CA VAL A 35 -12.70 -10.33 0.79
C VAL A 35 -11.18 -10.27 1.05
N LYS A 36 -10.37 -10.87 0.18
CA LYS A 36 -8.91 -10.92 0.32
C LYS A 36 -8.18 -9.87 -0.53
N ASP A 37 -8.91 -9.06 -1.29
CA ASP A 37 -8.31 -8.10 -2.21
C ASP A 37 -8.04 -6.77 -1.48
N LEU A 38 -6.89 -6.16 -1.77
CA LEU A 38 -6.57 -4.82 -1.29
C LEU A 38 -7.26 -3.78 -2.17
N VAL A 39 -7.96 -2.84 -1.54
CA VAL A 39 -8.63 -1.72 -2.23
C VAL A 39 -8.03 -0.39 -1.80
N TYR A 40 -7.88 0.52 -2.75
CA TYR A 40 -7.47 1.90 -2.53
C TYR A 40 -8.41 2.83 -3.31
N TYR A 41 -8.56 4.07 -2.84
CA TYR A 41 -9.45 5.06 -3.47
C TYR A 41 -8.71 6.28 -4.00
N GLU A 42 -7.47 6.53 -3.54
CA GLU A 42 -6.61 7.62 -3.98
C GLU A 42 -5.36 7.06 -4.65
N MET A 43 -4.94 7.68 -5.76
CA MET A 43 -3.70 7.32 -6.42
C MET A 43 -2.50 7.60 -5.52
N SER A 44 -1.48 6.75 -5.58
CA SER A 44 -0.24 7.00 -4.86
C SER A 44 0.46 8.25 -5.39
N PRO A 45 1.07 9.08 -4.51
CA PRO A 45 1.85 10.23 -4.93
C PRO A 45 3.16 9.80 -5.62
N GLY A 46 3.87 10.76 -6.20
CA GLY A 46 5.24 10.54 -6.65
C GLY A 46 6.21 10.46 -5.46
N PHE A 47 7.11 9.46 -5.47
CA PHE A 47 8.07 9.22 -4.39
C PHE A 47 9.50 9.68 -4.70
N CYS A 48 9.75 10.20 -5.90
CA CYS A 48 11.07 10.61 -6.37
C CYS A 48 11.66 11.78 -5.56
N GLU A 49 10.84 12.78 -5.27
CA GLU A 49 11.24 14.01 -4.60
C GLU A 49 10.73 14.07 -3.17
N LYS A 50 11.48 14.75 -2.31
CA LYS A 50 11.11 14.90 -0.90
C LYS A 50 9.85 15.75 -0.77
N ASN A 51 8.84 15.20 -0.11
CA ASN A 51 7.63 15.92 0.28
C ASN A 51 7.31 15.69 1.76
N PRO A 52 7.77 16.58 2.66
CA PRO A 52 7.56 16.44 4.10
C PRO A 52 6.08 16.44 4.51
N LYS A 53 5.21 17.10 3.75
CA LYS A 53 3.77 17.15 4.06
C LYS A 53 3.10 15.77 3.94
N LEU A 54 3.63 14.93 3.05
CA LEU A 54 3.16 13.56 2.83
C LEU A 54 4.08 12.50 3.48
N GLY A 55 5.10 12.92 4.23
CA GLY A 55 6.09 12.01 4.82
C GLY A 55 7.03 11.33 3.80
N ILE A 56 7.11 11.84 2.57
CA ILE A 56 7.93 11.28 1.50
C ILE A 56 9.35 11.84 1.62
N LEU A 57 10.34 10.96 1.76
CA LEU A 57 11.74 11.36 1.89
C LEU A 57 12.44 11.63 0.54
N GLY A 58 11.90 11.13 -0.57
CA GLY A 58 12.54 11.16 -1.88
C GLY A 58 13.46 9.94 -2.11
N THR A 59 13.99 9.80 -3.32
CA THR A 59 14.92 8.71 -3.70
C THR A 59 16.37 9.14 -3.84
N HIS A 60 16.69 10.40 -3.54
CA HIS A 60 18.06 10.91 -3.57
C HIS A 60 18.97 10.16 -2.59
N GLY A 61 20.17 9.78 -3.05
CA GLY A 61 21.17 9.08 -2.24
C GLY A 61 20.84 7.61 -1.93
N ARG A 62 19.77 7.05 -2.51
CA ARG A 62 19.49 5.61 -2.39
C ARG A 62 20.41 4.81 -3.31
N SER A 63 20.84 3.64 -2.83
CA SER A 63 21.49 2.65 -3.68
C SER A 63 20.52 2.15 -4.75
N CYS A 64 21.01 1.98 -5.96
CA CYS A 64 20.31 1.37 -7.08
C CYS A 64 21.19 0.31 -7.73
N ASN A 65 20.59 -0.52 -8.58
CA ASN A 65 21.26 -1.56 -9.34
C ASN A 65 21.33 -1.17 -10.82
N ASP A 66 22.53 -0.88 -11.33
CA ASP A 66 22.73 -0.43 -12.71
C ASP A 66 22.32 -1.49 -13.75
N THR A 67 22.49 -2.77 -13.43
CA THR A 67 22.15 -3.86 -14.37
C THR A 67 20.67 -4.22 -14.37
N SER A 68 19.86 -3.66 -13.47
CA SER A 68 18.43 -3.97 -13.37
C SER A 68 17.59 -3.03 -14.24
N MET A 69 16.63 -3.60 -14.95
CA MET A 69 15.58 -2.83 -15.67
C MET A 69 14.34 -2.58 -14.79
N GLY A 70 14.32 -3.10 -13.56
CA GLY A 70 13.19 -3.02 -12.64
C GLY A 70 13.17 -1.76 -11.78
N VAL A 71 12.30 -1.76 -10.75
CA VAL A 71 12.16 -0.63 -9.82
C VAL A 71 13.40 -0.38 -8.94
N ASP A 72 14.27 -1.37 -8.81
CA ASP A 72 15.60 -1.28 -8.20
C ASP A 72 16.67 -0.77 -9.17
N GLY A 73 16.35 -0.76 -10.47
CA GLY A 73 17.16 -0.23 -11.55
C GLY A 73 17.47 1.24 -11.38
N CYS A 74 18.67 1.69 -11.74
CA CYS A 74 19.06 3.09 -11.53
C CYS A 74 18.21 4.08 -12.34
N ASP A 75 17.74 3.71 -13.53
CA ASP A 75 16.86 4.57 -14.34
C ASP A 75 15.54 4.88 -13.63
N ILE A 76 14.93 3.87 -13.01
CA ILE A 76 13.65 4.00 -12.30
C ILE A 76 13.88 4.56 -10.89
N MET A 77 14.87 4.04 -10.16
CA MET A 77 15.10 4.41 -8.77
C MET A 77 15.60 5.84 -8.61
N CYS A 78 16.47 6.28 -9.51
CA CYS A 78 16.97 7.65 -9.56
C CYS A 78 16.06 8.57 -10.37
N CYS A 79 14.92 8.06 -10.87
CA CYS A 79 13.91 8.82 -11.62
C CYS A 79 14.51 9.61 -12.80
N GLY A 80 15.44 8.98 -13.54
CA GLY A 80 16.11 9.59 -14.69
C GLY A 80 17.12 10.70 -14.36
N ARG A 81 17.41 10.99 -13.08
CA ARG A 81 18.37 12.05 -12.69
C ARG A 81 19.85 11.64 -12.88
N GLY A 82 20.11 10.40 -13.29
CA GLY A 82 21.43 9.79 -13.32
C GLY A 82 21.86 9.26 -11.95
N TYR A 83 23.01 8.59 -11.93
CA TYR A 83 23.58 7.92 -10.76
C TYR A 83 25.11 7.94 -10.83
N ARG A 84 25.76 7.60 -9.73
CA ARG A 84 27.21 7.44 -9.65
C ARG A 84 27.53 6.05 -9.15
N THR A 85 28.39 5.35 -9.86
CA THR A 85 28.93 4.07 -9.41
C THR A 85 30.06 4.33 -8.43
N GLN A 86 30.06 3.59 -7.32
CA GLN A 86 31.11 3.65 -6.32
C GLN A 86 31.61 2.23 -6.07
N GLU A 87 32.91 2.02 -6.22
CA GLU A 87 33.57 0.79 -5.78
C GLU A 87 33.90 0.91 -4.29
N VAL A 88 33.49 -0.08 -3.51
CA VAL A 88 33.73 -0.15 -2.07
C VAL A 88 34.33 -1.50 -1.73
N VAL A 89 35.39 -1.50 -0.90
CA VAL A 89 35.96 -2.74 -0.37
C VAL A 89 35.12 -3.15 0.83
N VAL A 90 34.54 -4.35 0.78
CA VAL A 90 33.69 -4.90 1.83
C VAL A 90 34.41 -6.05 2.53
N VAL A 91 34.39 -6.06 3.86
CA VAL A 91 34.91 -7.18 4.66
C VAL A 91 33.76 -8.12 4.97
N GLU A 92 33.85 -9.34 4.48
CA GLU A 92 32.87 -10.40 4.76
C GLU A 92 33.53 -11.59 5.47
N ARG A 93 32.72 -12.39 6.17
CA ARG A 93 33.19 -13.64 6.75
C ARG A 93 33.27 -14.69 5.63
N CYS A 94 34.46 -15.18 5.36
CA CYS A 94 34.71 -16.24 4.38
C CYS A 94 35.36 -17.46 5.05
N ASN A 95 35.30 -18.63 4.38
CA ASN A 95 35.90 -19.88 4.87
C ASN A 95 35.44 -20.32 6.28
N CYS A 96 34.15 -20.13 6.59
CA CYS A 96 33.59 -20.56 7.88
C CYS A 96 33.52 -22.09 7.96
N MET A 97 34.00 -22.68 9.05
CA MET A 97 33.89 -24.10 9.35
C MET A 97 32.88 -24.33 10.47
N PHE A 98 32.02 -25.34 10.32
CA PHE A 98 31.10 -25.82 11.37
C PHE A 98 31.66 -27.10 11.98
N HIS A 99 31.53 -27.27 13.29
CA HIS A 99 31.92 -28.48 14.03
C HIS A 99 30.68 -29.19 14.55
#